data_AF-A0A9P0KX76-F1
#
_entry.id   AF-A0A9P0KX76-F1
#
_cell.length_a   1.000
_cell.length_b   1.000
_cell.length_c   1.000
_cell.angle_alpha   90.00
_cell.angle_beta   90.00
_cell.angle_gamma   90.00
#
_symmetry.space_group_name_H-M   'P 1'
#
loop_
_entity.id
_entity.type
_entity.pdbx_description
1 polymer ?
#
loop_
_entity_poly.entity_id
_entity_poly.type
_entity_poly.pdbx_seq_one_letter_code
_entity_poly.pdbx_strand_id
1 'polypeptide(L)'
;MDGKTLTFGGCGAVKKVKNPISLAHMICVKQSEPLPLGLVPPTLLVGSGGLKYARSNGLKVVNSKKLISEKARRQFEKYKQLLEVKQCELLDTVGAVCIDDSGHVASACSSGGLILKVPGRVGQAALYGSGIWADSLDKSGASSVAVSTTGCGEHLIQTQLAREIANDVKNGSFPPSDLNRTMTEKFMKSDHLRDVKQKMGGALVLHANNKMEVSLLWGHSTETMILAFMKTSSDKPKSILSELPKDVPAGQSVTVSGRCFYLQKNAKT
;
A
#
# COMPACT_ATOMS: atom_id res chain seq x y z
N MET A 1 -8.16 -3.90 -0.08
CA MET A 1 -8.54 -4.90 0.92
C MET A 1 -9.57 -4.24 1.81
N ASP A 2 -10.68 -4.93 2.02
CA ASP A 2 -11.72 -4.53 2.94
C ASP A 2 -11.50 -5.23 4.28
N GLY A 3 -11.31 -4.46 5.36
CA GLY A 3 -11.05 -5.02 6.68
C GLY A 3 -12.28 -5.67 7.32
N LYS A 4 -13.50 -5.37 6.87
CA LYS A 4 -14.72 -5.98 7.41
C LYS A 4 -14.95 -7.38 6.83
N THR A 5 -14.84 -7.50 5.51
CA THR A 5 -15.05 -8.78 4.81
C THR A 5 -13.77 -9.61 4.68
N LEU A 6 -12.62 -9.00 4.99
CA LEU A 6 -11.28 -9.55 4.79
C LEU A 6 -10.95 -9.89 3.32
N THR A 7 -11.76 -9.41 2.39
CA THR A 7 -11.56 -9.65 0.96
C THR A 7 -10.43 -8.78 0.41
N PHE A 8 -9.69 -9.34 -0.55
CA PHE A 8 -8.60 -8.66 -1.24
C PHE A 8 -8.81 -8.76 -2.74
N GLY A 9 -8.65 -7.66 -3.47
CA GLY A 9 -8.61 -7.67 -4.93
C GLY A 9 -7.32 -7.04 -5.42
N GLY A 10 -6.66 -7.71 -6.37
CA GLY A 10 -5.40 -7.24 -6.94
C GLY A 10 -5.40 -7.33 -8.47
N CYS A 11 -4.58 -6.50 -9.10
CA CYS A 11 -4.26 -6.67 -10.52
C CYS A 11 -2.79 -6.34 -10.82
N GLY A 12 -2.17 -7.13 -11.71
CA GLY A 12 -0.73 -7.03 -12.02
C GLY A 12 -0.45 -7.03 -13.53
N ALA A 13 0.53 -6.25 -13.97
CA ALA A 13 0.91 -6.16 -15.38
C ALA A 13 -0.26 -5.85 -16.37
N VAL A 14 -1.34 -5.25 -15.88
CA VAL A 14 -2.51 -4.87 -16.69
C VAL A 14 -2.24 -3.52 -17.37
N LYS A 15 -2.31 -3.49 -18.69
CA LYS A 15 -2.11 -2.27 -19.49
C LYS A 15 -3.46 -1.66 -19.85
N LYS A 16 -3.48 -0.38 -20.24
CA LYS A 16 -4.64 0.34 -20.82
C LYS A 16 -5.82 0.64 -19.89
N VAL A 17 -5.93 0.03 -18.71
CA VAL A 17 -6.95 0.41 -17.72
C VAL A 17 -6.57 1.76 -17.12
N LYS A 18 -7.45 2.78 -17.23
CA LYS A 18 -7.12 4.16 -16.78
C LYS A 18 -6.78 4.21 -15.29
N ASN A 19 -7.52 3.47 -14.48
CA ASN A 19 -7.39 3.45 -13.03
C ASN A 19 -7.27 1.99 -12.56
N PRO A 20 -6.04 1.44 -12.44
CA PRO A 20 -5.83 0.06 -11.99
C PRO A 20 -6.48 -0.24 -10.64
N ILE A 21 -6.54 0.75 -9.73
CA ILE A 21 -7.20 0.57 -8.43
C ILE A 21 -8.71 0.28 -8.57
N SER A 22 -9.38 0.80 -9.59
CA SER A 22 -10.79 0.50 -9.84
C SER A 22 -11.00 -0.97 -10.26
N LEU A 23 -10.03 -1.55 -10.98
CA LEU A 23 -10.05 -2.98 -11.30
C LEU A 23 -9.80 -3.81 -10.03
N ALA A 24 -8.82 -3.44 -9.22
CA ALA A 24 -8.55 -4.12 -7.95
C ALA A 24 -9.77 -4.07 -6.99
N HIS A 25 -10.41 -2.90 -6.85
CA HIS A 25 -11.64 -2.74 -6.08
C HIS A 25 -12.77 -3.62 -6.61
N MET A 26 -12.98 -3.62 -7.94
CA MET A 26 -14.00 -4.47 -8.57
C MET A 26 -13.77 -5.96 -8.31
N ILE A 27 -12.53 -6.44 -8.40
CA ILE A 27 -12.16 -7.82 -8.05
C ILE A 27 -12.45 -8.10 -6.58
N CYS A 28 -12.19 -7.14 -5.69
CA CYS A 28 -12.44 -7.25 -4.24
C CYS A 28 -13.94 -7.43 -3.96
N VAL A 29 -14.80 -6.54 -4.47
CA VAL A 29 -16.25 -6.55 -4.15
C VAL A 29 -16.98 -7.72 -4.80
N LYS A 30 -16.55 -8.15 -6.00
CA LYS A 30 -17.18 -9.27 -6.72
C LYS A 30 -16.90 -10.64 -6.11
N GLN A 31 -16.01 -10.75 -5.12
CA GLN A 31 -15.79 -12.00 -4.38
C GLN A 31 -16.99 -12.41 -3.54
N SER A 32 -17.88 -11.47 -3.20
CA SER A 32 -19.14 -11.77 -2.51
C SER A 32 -20.26 -12.21 -3.47
N GLU A 33 -20.05 -12.12 -4.79
CA GLU A 33 -21.03 -12.54 -5.79
C GLU A 33 -20.85 -14.05 -6.08
N PRO A 34 -21.92 -14.87 -6.01
CA PRO A 34 -21.83 -16.27 -6.38
C PRO A 34 -21.60 -16.40 -7.89
N LEU A 35 -20.70 -17.31 -8.29
CA LEU A 35 -20.51 -17.67 -9.69
C LEU A 35 -21.26 -18.94 -10.07
N PRO A 36 -21.67 -19.10 -11.34
CA PRO A 36 -22.24 -20.34 -11.83
C PRO A 36 -21.35 -21.54 -11.50
N LEU A 37 -21.99 -22.69 -11.27
CA LEU A 37 -21.31 -23.96 -10.96
C LEU A 37 -20.51 -23.93 -9.64
N GLY A 38 -20.74 -22.96 -8.76
CA GLY A 38 -20.04 -22.86 -7.47
C GLY A 38 -18.57 -22.47 -7.60
N LEU A 39 -18.19 -21.84 -8.70
CA LEU A 39 -16.81 -21.38 -8.91
C LEU A 39 -16.42 -20.30 -7.89
N VAL A 40 -15.17 -20.33 -7.46
CA VAL A 40 -14.62 -19.32 -6.55
C VAL A 40 -14.18 -18.08 -7.37
N PRO A 41 -14.65 -16.87 -7.04
CA PRO A 41 -14.22 -15.66 -7.72
C PRO A 41 -12.71 -15.42 -7.62
N PRO A 42 -12.06 -14.84 -8.64
CA PRO A 42 -10.63 -14.57 -8.61
C PRO A 42 -10.29 -13.47 -7.61
N THR A 43 -9.15 -13.60 -6.94
CA THR A 43 -8.60 -12.58 -6.03
C THR A 43 -7.56 -11.68 -6.74
N LEU A 44 -6.87 -12.22 -7.75
CA LEU A 44 -5.79 -11.53 -8.49
C LEU A 44 -5.92 -11.83 -9.99
N LEU A 45 -5.93 -10.78 -10.82
CA LEU A 45 -5.93 -10.91 -12.28
C LEU A 45 -4.75 -10.16 -12.91
N VAL A 46 -4.12 -10.78 -13.91
CA VAL A 46 -2.91 -10.23 -14.53
C VAL A 46 -3.00 -10.10 -16.05
N GLY A 47 -2.14 -9.26 -16.60
CA GLY A 47 -1.87 -9.19 -18.04
C GLY A 47 -3.12 -8.94 -18.90
N SER A 48 -3.26 -9.72 -19.97
CA SER A 48 -4.37 -9.61 -20.91
C SER A 48 -5.70 -10.09 -20.32
N GLY A 49 -5.67 -11.07 -19.41
CA GLY A 49 -6.86 -11.56 -18.70
C GLY A 49 -7.48 -10.46 -17.83
N GLY A 50 -6.67 -9.76 -17.05
CA GLY A 50 -7.12 -8.60 -16.26
C GLY A 50 -7.69 -7.48 -17.12
N LEU A 51 -7.11 -7.21 -18.30
CA LEU A 51 -7.66 -6.22 -19.24
C LEU A 51 -9.01 -6.66 -19.82
N LYS A 52 -9.15 -7.93 -20.21
CA LYS A 52 -10.42 -8.48 -20.71
C LYS A 52 -11.50 -8.37 -19.64
N TYR A 53 -11.18 -8.74 -18.40
CA TYR A 53 -12.08 -8.64 -17.26
C TYR A 53 -12.49 -7.19 -16.97
N ALA A 54 -11.53 -6.24 -17.01
CA ALA A 54 -11.83 -4.83 -16.87
C ALA A 54 -12.81 -4.33 -17.94
N ARG A 55 -12.59 -4.73 -19.20
CA ARG A 55 -13.46 -4.35 -20.32
C ARG A 55 -14.86 -4.96 -20.20
N SER A 56 -14.97 -6.24 -19.85
CA SER A 56 -16.27 -6.91 -19.73
C SER A 56 -17.13 -6.34 -18.60
N ASN A 57 -16.50 -5.78 -17.57
CA ASN A 57 -17.18 -5.14 -16.45
C ASN A 57 -17.25 -3.61 -16.59
N GLY A 58 -17.10 -3.07 -17.81
CA GLY A 58 -17.37 -1.65 -18.08
C GLY A 58 -16.33 -0.66 -17.57
N LEU A 59 -15.14 -1.09 -17.16
CA LEU A 59 -14.08 -0.16 -16.73
C LEU A 59 -13.50 0.62 -17.92
N LYS A 60 -13.11 1.88 -17.67
CA LYS A 60 -12.54 2.77 -18.68
C LYS A 60 -11.17 2.28 -19.16
N VAL A 61 -11.16 1.74 -20.37
CA VAL A 61 -9.94 1.38 -21.10
C VAL A 61 -9.53 2.51 -22.03
N VAL A 62 -8.26 2.91 -21.99
CA VAL A 62 -7.69 4.00 -22.78
C VAL A 62 -6.50 3.52 -23.62
N ASN A 63 -6.17 4.26 -24.67
CA ASN A 63 -4.94 4.04 -25.40
C ASN A 63 -3.73 4.33 -24.47
N SER A 64 -2.73 3.45 -24.46
CA SER A 64 -1.51 3.60 -23.66
C SER A 64 -0.82 4.94 -23.87
N LYS A 65 -0.89 5.53 -25.08
CA LYS A 65 -0.32 6.86 -25.35
C LYS A 65 -0.92 7.96 -24.45
N LYS A 66 -2.19 7.83 -24.04
CA LYS A 66 -2.86 8.78 -23.13
C LYS A 66 -2.41 8.63 -21.66
N LEU A 67 -1.70 7.54 -21.32
CA LEU A 67 -1.17 7.29 -19.98
C LEU A 67 0.27 7.79 -19.82
N ILE A 68 0.93 8.15 -20.92
CA ILE A 68 2.33 8.58 -20.93
C ILE A 68 2.36 10.10 -20.87
N SER A 69 2.79 10.65 -19.74
CA SER A 69 3.06 12.08 -19.61
C SER A 69 4.38 12.43 -20.29
N GLU A 70 4.55 13.71 -20.65
CA GLU A 70 5.80 14.18 -21.23
C GLU A 70 6.97 14.00 -20.25
N LYS A 71 6.76 14.27 -18.95
CA LYS A 71 7.74 14.03 -17.89
C LYS A 71 8.18 12.56 -17.86
N ALA A 72 7.23 11.63 -17.87
CA ALA A 72 7.53 10.19 -17.88
C ALA A 72 8.30 9.76 -19.14
N ARG A 73 7.97 10.33 -20.31
CA ARG A 73 8.69 10.07 -21.56
C ARG A 73 10.15 10.55 -21.48
N ARG A 74 10.38 11.81 -21.05
CA ARG A 74 11.74 12.37 -20.90
C ARG A 74 12.57 11.55 -19.92
N GLN A 75 11.95 11.12 -18.82
CA GLN A 75 12.59 10.28 -17.83
C GLN A 75 12.95 8.90 -18.38
N PHE A 76 12.04 8.27 -19.12
CA PHE A 76 12.31 7.00 -19.81
C PHE A 76 13.51 7.10 -20.76
N GLU A 77 13.57 8.12 -21.62
CA GLU A 77 14.70 8.30 -22.54
C GLU A 77 16.03 8.53 -21.81
N LYS A 78 16.02 9.36 -20.75
CA LYS A 78 17.21 9.59 -19.91
C LYS A 78 17.74 8.29 -19.30
N TYR A 79 16.88 7.49 -18.68
CA TYR A 79 17.33 6.26 -18.01
C TYR A 79 17.69 5.16 -19.00
N LYS A 80 17.07 5.14 -20.19
CA LYS A 80 17.46 4.23 -21.28
C LYS A 80 18.89 4.49 -21.75
N GLN A 81 19.35 5.74 -21.77
CA GLN A 81 20.74 6.08 -22.11
C GLN A 81 21.74 5.74 -20.99
N LEU A 82 21.28 5.58 -19.75
CA LEU A 82 22.11 5.30 -18.57
C LEU A 82 22.12 3.83 -18.15
N LEU A 83 21.55 2.93 -18.97
CA LEU A 83 21.37 1.51 -18.67
C LEU A 83 22.68 0.80 -18.23
N GLU A 84 23.82 1.24 -18.73
CA GLU A 84 25.14 0.64 -18.41
C GLU A 84 25.85 1.30 -17.21
N VAL A 85 25.37 2.47 -16.75
CA VAL A 85 26.16 3.34 -15.86
C VAL A 85 25.56 3.46 -14.45
N LYS A 86 24.23 3.31 -14.28
CA LYS A 86 23.59 3.65 -13.00
C LYS A 86 22.43 2.73 -12.62
N GLN A 87 22.43 2.29 -11.37
CA GLN A 87 21.26 1.68 -10.74
C GLN A 87 20.18 2.75 -10.54
N CYS A 88 18.98 2.50 -11.06
CA CYS A 88 17.85 3.43 -10.94
C CYS A 88 17.01 3.08 -9.71
N GLU A 89 16.90 4.03 -8.78
CA GLU A 89 16.16 3.89 -7.51
C GLU A 89 14.87 4.70 -7.50
N LEU A 90 14.27 4.92 -8.67
CA LEU A 90 13.03 5.68 -8.74
C LEU A 90 11.84 4.82 -8.32
N LEU A 91 11.30 5.14 -7.15
CA LEU A 91 10.22 4.42 -6.50
C LEU A 91 8.96 5.26 -6.57
N ASP A 92 8.01 4.83 -7.40
CA ASP A 92 6.70 5.47 -7.51
C ASP A 92 5.62 4.48 -7.08
N THR A 93 5.07 4.71 -5.89
CA THR A 93 3.89 4.01 -5.37
C THR A 93 3.02 5.01 -4.62
N VAL A 94 1.71 4.94 -4.84
CA VAL A 94 0.72 5.68 -4.05
C VAL A 94 -0.09 4.70 -3.22
N GLY A 95 -0.53 5.13 -2.05
CA GLY A 95 -1.24 4.31 -1.09
C GLY A 95 -2.21 5.13 -0.26
N ALA A 96 -3.25 4.49 0.26
CA ALA A 96 -4.23 5.09 1.13
C ALA A 96 -4.77 4.05 2.13
N VAL A 97 -5.02 4.52 3.34
CA VAL A 97 -5.73 3.80 4.41
C VAL A 97 -6.88 4.68 4.89
N CYS A 98 -8.00 4.09 5.25
CA CYS A 98 -9.14 4.81 5.79
C CYS A 98 -9.83 4.02 6.89
N ILE A 99 -10.64 4.72 7.68
CA ILE A 99 -11.50 4.19 8.74
C ILE A 99 -12.84 4.92 8.71
N ASP A 100 -13.93 4.20 8.92
CA ASP A 100 -15.27 4.77 9.10
C ASP A 100 -15.63 4.98 10.58
N ASP A 101 -16.81 5.54 10.86
CA ASP A 101 -17.30 5.80 12.23
C ASP A 101 -17.70 4.52 13.00
N SER A 102 -17.81 3.41 12.29
CA SER A 102 -18.05 2.07 12.84
C SER A 102 -16.75 1.33 13.17
N GLY A 103 -15.60 1.93 12.85
CA GLY A 103 -14.29 1.34 13.04
C GLY A 103 -13.89 0.35 11.95
N HIS A 104 -14.63 0.26 10.84
CA HIS A 104 -14.19 -0.52 9.70
C HIS A 104 -13.08 0.19 8.96
N VAL A 105 -12.05 -0.57 8.59
CA VAL A 105 -10.88 -0.06 7.90
C VAL A 105 -10.76 -0.64 6.50
N ALA A 106 -10.16 0.13 5.61
CA ALA A 106 -9.79 -0.35 4.28
C ALA A 106 -8.41 0.18 3.89
N SER A 107 -7.75 -0.55 3.00
CA SER A 107 -6.44 -0.19 2.45
C SER A 107 -6.35 -0.46 0.96
N ALA A 108 -5.64 0.43 0.26
CA ALA A 108 -5.46 0.42 -1.18
C ALA A 108 -4.08 0.97 -1.57
N CYS A 109 -3.45 0.38 -2.57
CA CYS A 109 -2.23 0.92 -3.16
C CYS A 109 -2.21 0.73 -4.69
N SER A 110 -1.40 1.53 -5.38
CA SER A 110 -1.19 1.43 -6.82
C SER A 110 0.22 1.89 -7.19
N SER A 111 0.84 1.20 -8.14
CA SER A 111 2.21 1.49 -8.57
C SER A 111 2.39 1.22 -10.07
N GLY A 112 3.23 2.05 -10.71
CA GLY A 112 3.76 1.78 -12.05
C GLY A 112 4.87 0.71 -12.06
N GLY A 113 5.44 0.40 -10.90
CA GLY A 113 6.64 -0.41 -10.72
C GLY A 113 7.92 0.36 -11.08
N LEU A 114 9.03 -0.37 -11.15
CA LEU A 114 10.32 0.23 -11.52
C LEU A 114 10.30 0.68 -12.98
N ILE A 115 11.01 1.78 -13.24
CA ILE A 115 11.34 2.18 -14.61
C ILE A 115 12.18 1.10 -15.29
N LEU A 116 12.01 0.91 -16.60
CA LEU A 116 12.71 -0.12 -17.40
C LEU A 116 12.54 -1.56 -16.92
N LYS A 117 11.53 -1.84 -16.08
CA LYS A 117 11.25 -3.21 -15.64
C LYS A 117 11.05 -4.17 -16.81
N VAL A 118 11.50 -5.41 -16.62
CA VAL A 118 11.19 -6.52 -17.54
C VAL A 118 9.67 -6.62 -17.71
N PRO A 119 9.14 -6.70 -18.95
CA PRO A 119 7.72 -6.88 -19.17
C PRO A 119 7.17 -8.09 -18.42
N GLY A 120 6.04 -7.90 -17.74
CA GLY A 120 5.44 -8.95 -16.91
C GLY A 120 5.87 -8.90 -15.45
N ARG A 121 6.92 -8.14 -15.07
CA ARG A 121 7.27 -7.94 -13.66
C ARG A 121 6.10 -7.33 -12.88
N VAL A 122 5.74 -7.98 -11.77
CA VAL A 122 4.72 -7.56 -10.81
C VAL A 122 5.41 -7.20 -9.49
N GLY A 123 5.10 -6.02 -8.95
CA GLY A 123 5.62 -5.56 -7.66
C GLY A 123 4.62 -5.77 -6.51
N GLN A 124 5.00 -5.30 -5.33
CA GLN A 124 4.27 -5.47 -4.07
C GLN A 124 2.82 -4.98 -4.14
N ALA A 125 2.55 -3.94 -4.93
CA ALA A 125 1.25 -3.29 -4.97
C ALA A 125 0.10 -4.20 -5.45
N ALA A 126 0.42 -5.30 -6.12
CA ALA A 126 -0.56 -6.30 -6.57
C ALA A 126 -0.59 -7.56 -5.70
N LEU A 127 0.34 -7.71 -4.74
CA LEU A 127 0.51 -8.94 -3.97
C LEU A 127 -0.12 -8.82 -2.58
N TYR A 128 -0.89 -9.86 -2.23
CA TYR A 128 -1.55 -9.99 -0.95
C TYR A 128 -0.53 -10.01 0.20
N GLY A 129 -0.73 -9.17 1.21
CA GLY A 129 0.16 -9.10 2.38
C GLY A 129 1.44 -8.28 2.20
N SER A 130 1.83 -7.92 0.98
CA SER A 130 3.04 -7.11 0.74
C SER A 130 2.74 -5.62 0.55
N GLY A 131 1.77 -5.31 -0.31
CA GLY A 131 1.41 -3.93 -0.65
C GLY A 131 0.46 -3.29 0.35
N ILE A 132 -0.54 -4.05 0.79
CA ILE A 132 -1.59 -3.58 1.68
C ILE A 132 -2.06 -4.67 2.64
N TRP A 133 -2.63 -4.23 3.75
CA TRP A 133 -3.42 -5.04 4.66
C TRP A 133 -4.56 -4.22 5.24
N ALA A 134 -5.71 -4.83 5.52
CA ALA A 134 -6.81 -4.20 6.24
C ALA A 134 -7.55 -5.28 7.02
N ASP A 135 -7.80 -5.02 8.29
CA ASP A 135 -8.44 -5.95 9.20
C ASP A 135 -9.16 -5.15 10.28
N SER A 136 -10.50 -5.18 10.25
CA SER A 136 -11.35 -4.41 11.16
C SER A 136 -11.54 -5.15 12.49
N LEU A 137 -12.11 -4.45 13.47
CA LEU A 137 -12.66 -5.05 14.68
C LEU A 137 -13.59 -6.22 14.31
N ASP A 138 -13.28 -7.41 14.80
CA ASP A 138 -14.16 -8.56 14.75
C ASP A 138 -14.98 -8.66 16.05
N LYS A 139 -15.79 -9.72 16.19
CA LYS A 139 -16.58 -9.98 17.41
C LYS A 139 -15.71 -10.24 18.66
N SER A 140 -14.41 -10.54 18.50
CA SER A 140 -13.46 -10.77 19.59
C SER A 140 -12.81 -9.48 20.12
N GLY A 141 -12.86 -8.37 19.35
CA GLY A 141 -12.90 -7.01 19.90
C GLY A 141 -11.56 -6.36 20.32
N ALA A 142 -10.43 -6.68 19.70
CA ALA A 142 -9.15 -6.04 20.06
C ALA A 142 -8.95 -4.66 19.41
N SER A 143 -8.74 -4.61 18.08
CA SER A 143 -8.49 -3.36 17.34
C SER A 143 -8.66 -3.54 15.82
N SER A 144 -8.81 -2.43 15.10
CA SER A 144 -8.74 -2.37 13.63
C SER A 144 -7.35 -1.90 13.18
N VAL A 145 -6.86 -2.43 12.06
CA VAL A 145 -5.61 -1.99 11.44
C VAL A 145 -5.71 -1.93 9.91
N ALA A 146 -5.17 -0.90 9.30
CA ALA A 146 -4.96 -0.80 7.86
C ALA A 146 -3.54 -0.32 7.57
N VAL A 147 -2.89 -0.95 6.60
CA VAL A 147 -1.51 -0.69 6.22
C VAL A 147 -1.42 -0.54 4.71
N SER A 148 -0.68 0.45 4.24
CA SER A 148 -0.27 0.57 2.83
C SER A 148 1.22 0.84 2.75
N THR A 149 1.94 0.10 1.90
CA THR A 149 3.40 0.21 1.77
C THR A 149 3.82 0.94 0.49
N THR A 150 5.02 1.49 0.53
CA THR A 150 5.72 2.15 -0.59
C THR A 150 7.21 1.85 -0.51
N GLY A 151 7.94 1.98 -1.62
CA GLY A 151 9.38 1.70 -1.68
C GLY A 151 9.74 0.60 -2.68
N CYS A 152 10.84 -0.10 -2.43
CA CYS A 152 11.34 -1.14 -3.34
C CYS A 152 10.45 -2.38 -3.27
N GLY A 153 9.80 -2.71 -4.39
CA GLY A 153 8.84 -3.80 -4.46
C GLY A 153 9.39 -5.13 -3.96
N GLU A 154 10.60 -5.51 -4.36
CA GLU A 154 11.24 -6.77 -3.97
C GLU A 154 11.45 -6.84 -2.45
N HIS A 155 11.93 -5.76 -1.82
CA HIS A 155 12.15 -5.73 -0.37
C HIS A 155 10.83 -5.93 0.40
N LEU A 156 9.77 -5.26 -0.06
CA LEU A 156 8.44 -5.31 0.55
C LEU A 156 7.75 -6.67 0.36
N ILE A 157 8.00 -7.33 -0.78
CA ILE A 157 7.49 -8.68 -1.05
C ILE A 157 8.20 -9.71 -0.17
N GLN A 158 9.54 -9.70 -0.19
CA GLN A 158 10.37 -10.66 0.54
C GLN A 158 10.13 -10.65 2.05
N THR A 159 9.73 -9.49 2.59
CA THR A 159 9.42 -9.31 4.02
C THR A 159 7.94 -9.36 4.36
N GLN A 160 7.04 -9.47 3.36
CA GLN A 160 5.58 -9.37 3.54
C GLN A 160 5.17 -8.17 4.42
N LEU A 161 5.81 -7.01 4.18
CA LEU A 161 5.88 -5.92 5.16
C LEU A 161 4.50 -5.43 5.63
N ALA A 162 3.51 -5.31 4.74
CA ALA A 162 2.20 -4.81 5.13
C ALA A 162 1.50 -5.71 6.16
N ARG A 163 1.59 -7.03 5.96
CA ARG A 163 1.02 -8.03 6.86
C ARG A 163 1.77 -8.10 8.19
N GLU A 164 3.10 -8.06 8.16
CA GLU A 164 3.91 -8.07 9.39
C GLU A 164 3.64 -6.84 10.27
N ILE A 165 3.56 -5.64 9.66
CA ILE A 165 3.17 -4.42 10.37
C ILE A 165 1.77 -4.55 10.94
N ALA A 166 0.80 -5.03 10.15
CA ALA A 166 -0.56 -5.19 10.61
C ALA A 166 -0.65 -6.13 11.81
N ASN A 167 0.04 -7.28 11.77
CA ASN A 167 0.06 -8.26 12.86
C ASN A 167 0.66 -7.67 14.14
N ASP A 168 1.80 -7.00 14.05
CA ASP A 168 2.48 -6.46 15.23
C ASP A 168 1.73 -5.26 15.83
N VAL A 169 1.18 -4.37 14.98
CA VAL A 169 0.45 -3.18 15.43
C VAL A 169 -0.94 -3.55 15.97
N LYS A 170 -1.63 -4.52 15.37
CA LYS A 170 -2.97 -4.96 15.83
C LYS A 170 -2.92 -5.70 17.17
N ASN A 171 -1.87 -6.51 17.38
CA ASN A 171 -1.70 -7.34 18.58
C ASN A 171 -0.79 -6.71 19.65
N GLY A 172 -0.17 -5.58 19.33
CA GLY A 172 0.71 -4.85 20.22
C GLY A 172 -0.05 -3.96 21.21
N SER A 173 0.68 -3.38 22.16
CA SER A 173 0.15 -2.51 23.19
C SER A 173 0.36 -1.03 22.89
N PHE A 174 1.37 -0.70 22.08
CA PHE A 174 1.74 0.68 21.80
C PHE A 174 2.11 0.85 20.32
N PRO A 175 1.12 1.19 19.46
CA PRO A 175 1.25 1.18 18.01
C PRO A 175 2.52 1.85 17.43
N PRO A 176 2.99 3.01 17.94
CA PRO A 176 4.24 3.61 17.45
C PRO A 176 5.48 2.74 17.69
N SER A 177 5.61 2.14 18.88
CA SER A 177 6.73 1.25 19.19
C SER A 177 6.61 -0.07 18.44
N ASP A 178 5.39 -0.58 18.27
CA ASP A 178 5.17 -1.81 17.50
C ASP A 178 5.58 -1.63 16.04
N LEU A 179 5.19 -0.51 15.40
CA LEU A 179 5.64 -0.17 14.04
C LEU A 179 7.17 -0.01 13.97
N ASN A 180 7.79 0.68 14.93
CA ASN A 180 9.24 0.85 14.96
C ASN A 180 9.98 -0.49 15.11
N ARG A 181 9.48 -1.38 15.98
CA ARG A 181 10.01 -2.73 16.14
C ARG A 181 9.89 -3.53 14.85
N THR A 182 8.73 -3.54 14.19
CA THR A 182 8.56 -4.25 12.92
C THR A 182 9.51 -3.73 11.84
N MET A 183 9.58 -2.41 11.66
CA MET A 183 10.48 -1.83 10.66
C MET A 183 11.95 -2.12 10.97
N THR A 184 12.34 -2.16 12.24
CA THR A 184 13.72 -2.44 12.63
C THR A 184 14.07 -3.93 12.49
N GLU A 185 13.30 -4.80 13.15
CA GLU A 185 13.65 -6.22 13.28
C GLU A 185 13.21 -7.02 12.05
N LYS A 186 12.02 -6.77 11.51
CA LYS A 186 11.44 -7.58 10.42
C LYS A 186 11.71 -7.03 9.03
N PHE A 187 12.14 -5.77 8.91
CA PHE A 187 12.54 -5.15 7.65
C PHE A 187 14.04 -4.86 7.59
N MET A 188 14.56 -3.98 8.46
CA MET A 188 15.98 -3.55 8.39
C MET A 188 16.97 -4.69 8.70
N LYS A 189 16.67 -5.54 9.67
CA LYS A 189 17.48 -6.69 10.07
C LYS A 189 16.98 -8.02 9.49
N SER A 190 16.06 -7.99 8.54
CA SER A 190 15.47 -9.21 7.98
C SER A 190 16.51 -10.09 7.28
N ASP A 191 16.52 -11.38 7.60
CA ASP A 191 17.37 -12.37 6.91
C ASP A 191 17.09 -12.44 5.40
N HIS A 192 15.84 -12.15 5.01
CA HIS A 192 15.42 -12.10 3.60
C HIS A 192 16.09 -10.96 2.81
N LEU A 193 16.63 -9.96 3.51
CA LEU A 193 17.29 -8.79 2.94
C LEU A 193 18.76 -8.67 3.37
N ARG A 194 19.38 -9.76 3.83
CA ARG A 194 20.77 -9.75 4.33
C ARG A 194 21.79 -9.18 3.33
N ASP A 195 21.59 -9.46 2.04
CA ASP A 195 22.50 -9.04 0.96
C ASP A 195 22.14 -7.64 0.41
N VAL A 196 21.09 -7.00 0.92
CA VAL A 196 20.62 -5.69 0.50
C VAL A 196 21.30 -4.60 1.33
N LYS A 197 22.18 -3.83 0.66
CA LYS A 197 22.91 -2.69 1.27
C LYS A 197 22.00 -1.55 1.70
N GLN A 198 21.02 -1.19 0.86
CA GLN A 198 20.06 -0.11 1.11
C GLN A 198 18.64 -0.65 1.05
N LYS A 199 18.02 -0.80 2.21
CA LYS A 199 16.68 -1.38 2.35
C LYS A 199 15.66 -0.26 2.26
N MET A 200 15.15 -0.01 1.05
CA MET A 200 14.21 1.09 0.79
C MET A 200 12.75 0.64 0.98
N GLY A 201 12.07 1.17 1.98
CA GLY A 201 10.68 0.87 2.28
C GLY A 201 10.01 1.91 3.16
N GLY A 202 8.69 2.01 3.07
CA GLY A 202 7.88 2.85 3.93
C GLY A 202 6.46 2.31 4.05
N ALA A 203 5.77 2.71 5.10
CA ALA A 203 4.41 2.29 5.40
C ALA A 203 3.59 3.43 5.98
N LEU A 204 2.34 3.53 5.54
CA LEU A 204 1.28 4.32 6.15
C LEU A 204 0.36 3.35 6.90
N VAL A 205 0.12 3.62 8.18
CA VAL A 205 -0.60 2.71 9.08
C VAL A 205 -1.71 3.49 9.78
N LEU A 206 -2.89 2.89 9.84
CA LEU A 206 -4.00 3.35 10.65
C LEU A 206 -4.34 2.23 11.61
N HIS A 207 -4.34 2.52 12.91
CA HIS A 207 -4.78 1.62 13.97
C HIS A 207 -5.91 2.28 14.74
N ALA A 208 -6.91 1.52 15.16
CA ALA A 208 -7.98 2.00 16.02
C ALA A 208 -8.32 0.98 17.10
N ASN A 209 -8.26 1.36 18.36
CA ASN A 209 -8.67 0.50 19.46
C ASN A 209 -10.20 0.45 19.62
N ASN A 210 -10.68 -0.42 20.52
CA ASN A 210 -12.10 -0.55 20.84
C ASN A 210 -12.77 0.72 21.39
N LYS A 211 -11.99 1.70 21.87
CA LYS A 211 -12.44 3.02 22.32
C LYS A 211 -12.47 4.05 21.19
N MET A 212 -12.21 3.64 19.95
CA MET A 212 -12.16 4.53 18.78
C MET A 212 -11.07 5.61 18.88
N GLU A 213 -10.02 5.33 19.66
CA GLU A 213 -8.78 6.08 19.61
C GLU A 213 -7.99 5.60 18.40
N VAL A 214 -7.74 6.51 17.46
CA VAL A 214 -7.11 6.24 16.18
C VAL A 214 -5.67 6.76 16.20
N SER A 215 -4.74 5.85 15.93
CA SER A 215 -3.34 6.16 15.66
C SER A 215 -3.09 6.12 14.16
N LEU A 216 -2.82 7.29 13.57
CA LEU A 216 -2.28 7.40 12.21
C LEU A 216 -0.76 7.47 12.31
N LEU A 217 -0.07 6.46 11.81
CA LEU A 217 1.38 6.33 11.88
C LEU A 217 1.97 6.24 10.47
N TRP A 218 3.22 6.64 10.35
CA TRP A 218 4.02 6.39 9.18
C TRP A 218 5.46 6.07 9.59
N GLY A 219 6.10 5.18 8.85
CA GLY A 219 7.49 4.85 9.05
C GLY A 219 8.17 4.59 7.73
N HIS A 220 9.42 5.05 7.56
CA HIS A 220 10.17 4.84 6.34
C HIS A 220 11.68 4.84 6.56
N SER A 221 12.37 4.12 5.67
CA SER A 221 13.83 4.11 5.53
C SER A 221 14.30 4.86 4.28
N THR A 222 13.37 5.36 3.45
CA THR A 222 13.67 6.22 2.30
C THR A 222 14.08 7.62 2.78
N GLU A 223 14.81 8.37 1.95
CA GLU A 223 15.21 9.75 2.26
C GLU A 223 14.01 10.61 2.69
N THR A 224 12.92 10.51 1.93
CA THR A 224 11.66 11.18 2.23
C THR A 224 10.45 10.27 2.02
N MET A 225 9.34 10.60 2.68
CA MET A 225 8.01 10.03 2.46
C MET A 225 6.97 11.15 2.57
N ILE A 226 6.23 11.38 1.49
CA ILE A 226 5.15 12.37 1.46
C ILE A 226 3.85 11.68 1.84
N LEU A 227 3.10 12.29 2.76
CA LEU A 227 1.75 11.85 3.11
C LEU A 227 0.81 13.03 3.31
N ALA A 228 -0.48 12.75 3.22
CA ALA A 228 -1.53 13.67 3.61
C ALA A 228 -2.65 12.91 4.31
N PHE A 229 -3.37 13.59 5.21
CA PHE A 229 -4.48 13.02 5.94
C PHE A 229 -5.53 14.09 6.24
N MET A 230 -6.77 13.63 6.44
CA MET A 230 -7.91 14.48 6.74
C MET A 230 -8.88 13.71 7.63
N LYS A 231 -9.52 14.42 8.56
CA LYS A 231 -10.66 13.91 9.31
C LYS A 231 -11.92 14.48 8.71
N THR A 232 -13.04 13.78 8.84
CA THR A 232 -14.35 14.28 8.39
C THR A 232 -14.74 15.60 9.06
N SER A 233 -14.28 15.83 10.30
CA SER A 233 -14.51 17.08 11.06
C SER A 233 -13.50 18.20 10.75
N SER A 234 -12.53 17.99 9.86
CA SER A 234 -11.56 19.01 9.47
C SER A 234 -12.01 19.72 8.19
N ASP A 235 -11.88 21.04 8.12
CA ASP A 235 -12.20 21.79 6.89
C ASP A 235 -11.18 21.60 5.76
N LYS A 236 -9.94 21.25 6.10
CA LYS A 236 -8.82 21.12 5.15
C LYS A 236 -7.95 19.89 5.47
N PRO A 237 -7.39 19.22 4.46
CA PRO A 237 -6.40 18.17 4.66
C PRO A 237 -5.08 18.77 5.18
N LYS A 238 -4.28 17.94 5.86
CA LYS A 238 -2.92 18.26 6.27
C LYS A 238 -1.95 17.41 5.47
N SER A 239 -0.87 18.01 4.97
CA SER A 239 0.23 17.32 4.28
C SER A 239 1.51 17.38 5.09
N ILE A 240 2.32 16.32 5.01
CA ILE A 240 3.61 16.20 5.69
C ILE A 240 4.61 15.65 4.68
N LEU A 241 5.77 16.32 4.59
CA LEU A 241 7.00 15.75 4.05
C LEU A 241 7.78 15.18 5.23
N SER A 242 7.79 13.86 5.37
CA SER A 242 8.57 13.16 6.39
C SER A 242 9.97 12.93 5.82
N GLU A 243 11.01 13.31 6.56
CA GLU A 243 12.40 13.24 6.14
C GLU A 243 13.22 12.45 7.16
N LEU A 244 14.24 11.73 6.67
CA LEU A 244 15.27 11.21 7.57
C LEU A 244 16.11 12.37 8.15
N PRO A 245 16.74 12.20 9.32
CA PRO A 245 17.73 13.16 9.81
C PRO A 245 18.85 13.36 8.79
N LYS A 246 19.37 14.60 8.68
CA LYS A 246 20.29 15.01 7.60
C LYS A 246 21.55 14.16 7.44
N ASP A 247 22.04 13.57 8.53
CA ASP A 247 23.28 12.79 8.56
C ASP A 247 23.05 11.28 8.47
N VAL A 248 21.81 10.86 8.22
CA VAL A 248 21.44 9.45 8.22
C VAL A 248 21.17 8.97 6.79
N PRO A 249 21.99 8.04 6.26
CA PRO A 249 21.84 7.57 4.89
C PRO A 249 20.55 6.78 4.69
N ALA A 250 19.89 7.02 3.56
CA ALA A 250 18.70 6.29 3.15
C ALA A 250 18.99 4.78 3.03
N GLY A 251 18.03 3.97 3.48
CA GLY A 251 18.07 2.52 3.44
C GLY A 251 18.93 1.87 4.52
N GLN A 252 19.44 2.63 5.50
CA GLN A 252 20.25 2.11 6.62
C GLN A 252 19.62 2.32 8.00
N SER A 253 18.61 3.18 8.09
CA SER A 253 17.84 3.42 9.32
C SER A 253 16.35 3.49 9.00
N VAL A 254 15.53 3.60 10.04
CA VAL A 254 14.11 3.91 9.92
C VAL A 254 13.77 5.09 10.81
N THR A 255 12.89 5.96 10.32
CA THR A 255 12.16 6.93 11.15
C THR A 255 10.71 6.51 11.27
N VAL A 256 10.11 6.71 12.44
CA VAL A 256 8.69 6.47 12.70
C VAL A 256 8.10 7.71 13.34
N SER A 257 6.90 8.07 12.90
CA SER A 257 6.15 9.21 13.42
C SER A 257 4.65 8.92 13.36
N GLY A 258 3.86 9.71 14.07
CA GLY A 258 2.43 9.48 14.11
C GLY A 258 1.64 10.62 14.72
N ARG A 259 0.32 10.49 14.63
CA ARG A 259 -0.66 11.36 15.28
C ARG A 259 -1.78 10.50 15.83
N CYS A 260 -2.24 10.84 17.03
CA CYS A 260 -3.41 10.26 17.63
C CYS A 260 -4.61 11.22 17.51
N PHE A 261 -5.80 10.68 17.29
CA PHE A 261 -7.07 11.41 17.37
C PHE A 261 -8.22 10.46 17.70
N TYR A 262 -9.31 10.99 18.24
CA TYR A 262 -10.52 10.21 18.53
C TYR A 262 -11.53 10.33 17.38
N LEU A 263 -12.19 9.22 17.06
CA LEU A 263 -13.41 9.25 16.25
C LEU A 263 -14.60 9.41 17.18
N GLN A 264 -15.41 10.44 16.95
CA GLN A 264 -16.70 10.56 17.62
C GLN A 264 -17.65 9.52 17.01
N LYS A 265 -18.19 8.61 17.82
CA LYS A 265 -19.34 7.80 17.39
C LYS A 265 -20.47 8.78 17.12
N ASN A 266 -21.02 8.77 15.91
CA ASN A 266 -22.26 9.48 15.64
C ASN A 266 -23.33 8.94 16.59
N ALA A 267 -23.76 9.75 17.54
CA ALA A 267 -24.91 9.47 18.41
C ALA A 267 -26.20 9.63 17.60
N LYS A 268 -26.35 8.88 16.50
CA LYS A 268 -27.56 8.83 15.69
C LYS A 268 -27.68 7.48 14.99
N THR A 269 -28.33 6.54 15.68
CA THR A 269 -29.31 5.60 15.16
C THR A 269 -30.17 5.15 16.33
#